data_AF-A0A9X8XH49-F1
#
_entry.id   AF-A0A9X8XH49-F1
#
_cell.length_a   1.000
_cell.length_b   1.000
_cell.length_c   1.000
_cell.angle_alpha   90.00
_cell.angle_beta   90.00
_cell.angle_gamma   90.00
#
_symmetry.space_group_name_H-M   'P 1'
#
loop_
_entity.id
_entity.type
_entity.pdbx_description
1 polymer ?
#
loop_
_entity_poly.entity_id
_entity_poly.type
_entity_poly.pdbx_seq_one_letter_code
_entity_poly.pdbx_strand_id
1 'polypeptide(L)'
;MKPRKYPYSGRPKLIKRELPRLIKLGNIAFKSQLIEYIEAVTYAGYKQTKLVFKIPKPFFNYEEKTITVLLSFEKVVNILNRY
;
A
#
# COMPACT_ATOMS: atom_id res chain seq x y z
N MET A 1 -39.29 -12.53 -34.56
CA MET A 1 -37.91 -12.23 -34.10
C MET A 1 -37.07 -13.48 -34.24
N LYS A 2 -35.85 -13.40 -34.82
CA LYS A 2 -34.94 -14.55 -34.93
C LYS A 2 -33.94 -14.53 -33.75
N PRO A 3 -33.77 -15.64 -33.00
CA PRO A 3 -32.83 -15.68 -31.89
C PRO A 3 -31.37 -15.59 -32.39
N ARG A 4 -30.52 -14.91 -31.62
CA ARG A 4 -29.09 -14.77 -31.91
C ARG A 4 -28.39 -16.13 -31.77
N LYS A 5 -27.54 -16.51 -32.73
CA LYS A 5 -26.83 -17.81 -32.77
C LYS A 5 -25.95 -18.08 -31.53
N TYR A 6 -25.41 -17.03 -30.90
CA TYR A 6 -24.68 -17.11 -29.63
C TYR A 6 -25.15 -15.98 -28.70
N PRO A 7 -26.18 -16.22 -27.87
CA PRO A 7 -26.74 -15.19 -27.00
C PRO A 7 -25.78 -14.73 -25.89
N TYR A 8 -24.71 -15.49 -25.64
CA TYR A 8 -23.73 -15.23 -24.57
C TYR A 8 -22.32 -14.92 -25.09
N SER A 9 -22.13 -14.58 -26.37
CA SER A 9 -20.83 -14.17 -26.93
C SER A 9 -20.43 -12.74 -26.51
N GLY A 10 -20.65 -12.38 -25.25
CA GLY A 10 -20.18 -11.13 -24.67
C GLY A 10 -18.66 -11.21 -24.53
N ARG A 11 -17.93 -10.31 -25.19
CA ARG A 11 -16.50 -10.16 -24.93
C ARG A 11 -16.32 -9.82 -23.45
N PRO A 12 -15.40 -10.46 -22.71
CA PRO A 12 -15.13 -10.09 -21.34
C PRO A 12 -14.75 -8.60 -21.31
N LYS A 13 -15.47 -7.80 -20.52
CA LYS A 13 -15.11 -6.39 -20.32
C LYS A 13 -13.69 -6.37 -19.76
N LEU A 14 -12.77 -5.72 -20.46
CA LEU A 14 -11.44 -5.41 -19.94
C LEU A 14 -11.61 -4.47 -18.74
N ILE A 15 -11.62 -5.02 -17.54
CA ILE A 15 -11.57 -4.24 -16.31
C ILE A 15 -10.15 -3.64 -16.26
N LYS A 16 -10.04 -2.33 -16.52
CA LYS A 16 -8.79 -1.61 -16.27
C LYS A 16 -8.53 -1.65 -14.77
N ARG A 17 -7.68 -2.57 -14.32
CA ARG A 17 -7.13 -2.51 -12.95
C ARG A 17 -6.33 -1.22 -12.85
N GLU A 18 -6.66 -0.39 -11.88
CA GLU A 18 -5.85 0.79 -11.59
C GLU A 18 -4.43 0.36 -11.24
N LEU A 19 -3.44 1.12 -11.72
CA LEU A 19 -2.04 0.88 -11.37
C LEU A 19 -1.88 1.00 -9.85
N PRO A 20 -1.09 0.12 -9.22
CA PRO A 20 -0.84 0.21 -7.79
C PRO A 20 -0.17 1.55 -7.48
N ARG A 21 -0.84 2.40 -6.69
CA ARG A 21 -0.25 3.65 -6.23
C ARG A 21 0.81 3.34 -5.19
N LEU A 22 2.05 3.63 -5.52
CA LEU A 22 3.20 3.47 -4.62
C LEU A 22 3.52 4.80 -3.94
N ILE A 23 3.86 4.73 -2.66
CA ILE A 23 4.35 5.86 -1.87
C ILE A 23 5.83 5.67 -1.69
N LYS A 24 6.59 6.68 -2.09
CA LYS A 24 8.04 6.70 -1.99
C LYS A 24 8.45 7.41 -0.71
N LEU A 25 9.21 6.73 0.14
CA LEU A 25 9.88 7.28 1.31
C LEU A 25 11.39 7.06 1.16
N GLY A 26 12.10 8.09 0.69
CA GLY A 26 13.53 8.02 0.43
C GLY A 26 13.87 6.92 -0.57
N ASN A 27 14.61 5.90 -0.13
CA ASN A 27 15.07 4.78 -0.94
C ASN A 27 14.10 3.57 -0.94
N ILE A 28 12.97 3.68 -0.24
CA ILE A 28 11.99 2.61 -0.09
C ILE A 28 10.66 3.09 -0.68
N ALA A 29 9.93 2.19 -1.34
CA ALA A 29 8.57 2.46 -1.80
C ALA A 29 7.65 1.29 -1.44
N PHE A 30 6.42 1.60 -1.05
CA PHE A 30 5.42 0.59 -0.71
C PHE A 30 4.03 0.98 -1.24
N LYS A 31 3.11 0.02 -1.30
CA LYS A 31 1.75 0.26 -1.79
C LYS A 31 1.01 1.18 -0.83
N SER A 32 0.31 2.19 -1.35
CA SER A 32 -0.56 3.11 -0.58
C SER A 32 -1.54 2.37 0.35
N GLN A 33 -2.06 1.22 -0.08
CA GLN A 33 -2.91 0.35 0.74
C GLN A 33 -2.28 -0.11 2.07
N LEU A 34 -0.95 -0.06 2.19
CA LEU A 34 -0.25 -0.45 3.42
C LEU A 34 -0.19 0.68 4.46
N ILE A 35 -0.60 1.90 4.14
CA ILE A 35 -0.66 3.02 5.11
C ILE A 35 -1.54 2.64 6.30
N GLU A 36 -2.68 2.00 6.04
CA GLU A 36 -3.65 1.59 7.06
C GLU A 36 -3.05 0.65 8.12
N TYR A 37 -1.97 -0.05 7.77
CA TYR A 37 -1.29 -0.98 8.67
C TYR A 37 -0.09 -0.36 9.38
N ILE A 38 0.17 0.94 9.23
CA ILE A 38 1.21 1.63 10.00
C ILE A 38 0.70 1.80 11.44
N GLU A 39 1.33 1.10 12.38
CA GLU A 39 1.01 1.21 13.81
C GLU A 39 1.77 2.37 14.45
N ALA A 40 3.05 2.53 14.13
CA ALA A 40 3.87 3.59 14.69
C ALA A 40 4.95 4.07 13.73
N VAL A 41 5.23 5.38 13.80
CA VAL A 41 6.39 6.01 13.18
C VAL A 41 7.30 6.49 14.30
N THR A 42 8.52 5.97 14.35
CA THR A 42 9.48 6.27 15.42
C THR A 42 10.77 6.84 14.85
N TYR A 43 11.41 7.72 15.62
CA TYR A 43 12.72 8.26 15.26
C TYR A 43 13.81 7.24 15.60
N ALA A 44 14.70 6.95 14.64
CA ALA A 44 15.75 5.94 14.81
C ALA A 44 17.17 6.53 15.01
N GLY A 45 17.34 7.85 14.83
CA GLY A 45 18.66 8.51 14.86
C GLY A 45 19.16 8.96 13.49
N TYR A 46 20.10 9.90 13.43
CA TYR A 46 20.84 10.31 12.23
C TYR A 46 20.00 10.49 10.93
N LYS A 47 18.88 11.24 11.03
CA LYS A 47 17.94 11.46 9.92
C LYS A 47 17.30 10.16 9.38
N GLN A 48 17.17 9.15 10.23
CA GLN A 48 16.48 7.90 9.93
C GLN A 48 15.17 7.81 10.72
N THR A 49 14.18 7.21 10.08
CA THR A 49 12.84 7.00 10.63
C THR A 49 12.47 5.54 10.49
N LYS A 50 11.94 4.96 11.56
CA LYS A 50 11.53 3.56 11.65
C LYS A 50 10.00 3.48 11.59
N LEU A 51 9.51 2.72 10.62
CA LEU A 51 8.09 2.46 10.40
C LEU A 51 7.77 1.07 10.93
N VAL A 52 6.81 1.00 11.85
CA VAL A 52 6.29 -0.26 12.39
C VAL A 52 4.95 -0.53 11.71
N PHE A 53 4.88 -1.63 10.99
CA PHE A 53 3.69 -2.12 10.34
C PHE A 53 3.13 -3.30 11.12
N LYS A 54 1.81 -3.31 11.30
CA LYS A 54 1.07 -4.41 11.92
C LYS A 54 0.08 -4.97 10.91
N ILE A 55 0.55 -5.93 10.12
CA ILE A 55 -0.21 -6.48 9.01
C ILE A 55 -1.08 -7.63 9.54
N PRO A 56 -2.42 -7.58 9.37
CA PRO A 56 -3.28 -8.67 9.82
C PRO A 56 -3.03 -9.93 9.00
N LYS A 57 -2.94 -11.06 9.69
CA LYS A 57 -2.95 -12.40 9.09
C LYS A 57 -4.36 -12.99 9.20
N PRO A 58 -4.75 -13.90 8.29
CA PRO A 58 -5.89 -14.76 8.56
C PRO A 58 -5.62 -15.49 9.90
N PHE A 59 -6.66 -15.65 10.72
CA PHE A 59 -6.61 -16.22 12.09
C PHE A 59 -6.22 -15.27 13.25
N PHE A 60 -6.70 -14.02 13.23
CA PHE A 60 -6.60 -13.05 14.35
C PHE A 60 -5.17 -12.72 14.83
N ASN A 61 -4.16 -13.09 14.05
CA ASN A 61 -2.77 -12.81 14.37
C ASN A 61 -2.29 -11.59 13.57
N TYR A 62 -1.23 -10.95 14.06
CA TYR A 62 -0.60 -9.82 13.39
C TYR A 62 0.85 -10.15 13.08
N GLU A 63 1.31 -9.76 11.90
CA GLU A 63 2.72 -9.77 11.55
C GLU A 63 3.29 -8.36 11.72
N GLU A 64 4.16 -8.21 12.71
CA GLU A 64 4.92 -6.97 12.89
C GLU A 64 6.09 -6.95 11.91
N LYS A 65 6.16 -5.88 11.10
CA LYS A 65 7.29 -5.60 10.22
C LYS A 65 7.83 -4.23 10.52
N THR A 66 9.15 -4.16 10.65
CA THR A 66 9.81 -2.88 10.81
C THR A 66 10.64 -2.53 9.60
N ILE A 67 10.49 -1.31 9.10
CA ILE A 67 11.27 -0.76 8.00
C ILE A 67 11.99 0.50 8.48
N THR A 68 13.30 0.58 8.22
CA THR A 68 14.08 1.80 8.47
C THR A 68 14.25 2.56 7.17
N VAL A 69 13.89 3.84 7.19
CA VAL A 69 14.00 4.75 6.05
C VAL A 69 15.06 5.80 6.34
N LEU A 70 15.93 6.06 5.37
CA LEU A 70 16.92 7.14 5.40
C LEU A 70 16.28 8.51 5.07
N LEU A 71 15.25 8.90 5.82
CA LEU A 71 14.55 10.18 5.68
C LEU A 71 14.22 10.73 7.07
N SER A 72 14.26 12.06 7.23
CA SER A 72 13.94 12.69 8.50
C SER A 72 12.48 12.46 8.91
N PHE A 73 12.25 12.33 10.21
CA PHE A 73 10.94 12.04 10.78
C PHE A 73 9.86 13.00 10.27
N GLU A 74 10.12 14.30 10.34
CA GLU A 74 9.21 15.34 9.89
C GLU A 74 8.86 15.23 8.40
N LYS A 75 9.83 14.87 7.55
CA LYS A 75 9.58 14.65 6.12
C LYS A 75 8.73 13.40 5.90
N VAL A 76 8.98 12.32 6.63
CA VAL A 76 8.19 11.08 6.53
C VAL A 76 6.73 11.36 6.92
N VAL A 77 6.50 11.99 8.06
CA VAL A 77 5.16 12.35 8.54
C VAL A 77 4.45 13.26 7.54
N ASN A 78 5.13 14.28 7.03
CA ASN A 78 4.58 15.17 6.01
C ASN A 78 4.25 14.49 4.69
N ILE A 79 4.93 13.39 4.33
CA ILE A 79 4.58 12.61 3.14
C ILE A 79 3.37 11.73 3.45
N LEU A 80 3.39 11.01 4.57
CA LEU A 80 2.30 10.12 4.96
C LEU A 80 0.97 10.87 5.12
N ASN A 81 0.98 12.08 5.71
CA ASN A 81 -0.22 12.90 5.91
C ASN A 81 -0.82 13.46 4.60
N ARG A 82 -0.14 13.37 3.45
CA ARG A 82 -0.70 13.80 2.16
C ARG A 82 -1.51 12.72 1.46
N TYR A 83 -1.45 11.48 1.95
CA TYR A 83 -2.11 10.31 1.38
C TYR A 83 -3.22 9.82 2.30
#